data_AF-A0A4P7IJ50-F1
#
_entry.id   AF-A0A4P7IJ50-F1
#
_cell.length_a   1.000
_cell.length_b   1.000
_cell.length_c   1.000
_cell.angle_alpha   90.00
_cell.angle_beta   90.00
_cell.angle_gamma   90.00
#
_symmetry.space_group_name_H-M   'P 1'
#
loop_
_entity.id
_entity.type
_entity.pdbx_description
1 polymer ?
#
loop_
_entity_poly.entity_id
_entity_poly.type
_entity_poly.pdbx_seq_one_letter_code
_entity_poly.pdbx_strand_id
1 'polypeptide(L)'
;MPHTTAARLREAAFELFAEQGYDATSVDQVAERAGVGRSTFFRTYPSKEAVIFPDHEAVLSRIEARLAAATTGQHFLAVREAAHIVLRHYLDDDEHARARYRLTRSVPALREREIAGMQRYQEAFRRFARSWYDDADAAAALRADLRAELLAASVVTAHNHVLRRWLRRITSQGETEAEFERAMDEVERMFSTREPDDAGRGGHVVVLGPGADLDEAIDAVRRALS
;
A
#
# COMPACT_ATOMS: atom_id res chain seq x y z
N MET A 1 1.94 -21.08 -21.40
CA MET A 1 2.70 -21.59 -20.23
C MET A 1 1.75 -22.44 -19.40
N PRO A 2 2.14 -23.62 -18.90
CA PRO A 2 1.27 -24.39 -18.02
C PRO A 2 0.98 -23.58 -16.75
N HIS A 3 -0.30 -23.36 -16.44
CA HIS A 3 -0.72 -22.69 -15.21
C HIS A 3 -0.26 -23.51 -14.00
N THR A 4 0.33 -22.84 -13.00
CA THR A 4 0.71 -23.48 -11.74
C THR A 4 -0.52 -24.12 -11.09
N THR A 5 -0.33 -25.13 -10.26
CA THR A 5 -1.45 -25.75 -9.52
C THR A 5 -2.25 -24.73 -8.72
N ALA A 6 -1.57 -23.73 -8.14
CA ALA A 6 -2.22 -22.63 -7.44
C ALA A 6 -3.10 -21.78 -8.37
N ALA A 7 -2.59 -21.42 -9.55
CA ALA A 7 -3.36 -20.65 -10.52
C ALA A 7 -4.63 -21.40 -10.99
N ARG A 8 -4.52 -22.71 -11.30
CA ARG A 8 -5.69 -23.52 -11.69
C ARG A 8 -6.72 -23.64 -10.58
N LEU A 9 -6.28 -23.86 -9.35
CA LEU A 9 -7.16 -23.91 -8.17
C LEU A 9 -7.89 -22.59 -7.94
N ARG A 10 -7.19 -21.47 -8.13
CA ARG A 10 -7.76 -20.13 -7.99
C ARG A 10 -8.82 -19.86 -9.06
N GLU A 11 -8.48 -20.07 -10.32
CA GLU A 11 -9.38 -19.90 -11.45
C GLU A 11 -10.67 -20.72 -11.27
N ALA A 12 -10.53 -22.02 -11.00
CA ALA A 12 -11.65 -22.91 -10.70
C ALA A 12 -12.54 -22.42 -9.54
N ALA A 13 -11.94 -21.86 -8.49
CA ALA A 13 -12.69 -21.33 -7.36
C ALA A 13 -13.50 -20.09 -7.75
N PHE A 14 -12.89 -19.14 -8.45
CA PHE A 14 -13.58 -17.91 -8.85
C PHE A 14 -14.70 -18.17 -9.87
N GLU A 15 -14.52 -19.12 -10.80
CA GLU A 15 -15.57 -19.60 -11.70
C GLU A 15 -16.76 -20.17 -10.91
N LEU A 16 -16.51 -21.13 -10.01
CA LEU A 16 -17.55 -21.73 -9.17
C LEU A 16 -18.25 -20.69 -8.29
N PHE A 17 -17.52 -19.75 -7.71
CA PHE A 17 -18.11 -18.67 -6.93
C PHE A 17 -19.02 -17.76 -7.77
N ALA A 18 -18.70 -17.57 -9.05
CA ALA A 18 -19.53 -16.81 -9.97
C ALA A 18 -20.77 -17.60 -10.45
N GLU A 19 -20.63 -18.91 -10.66
CA GLU A 19 -21.70 -19.80 -11.14
C GLU A 19 -22.79 -20.06 -10.09
N GLN A 20 -22.38 -20.38 -8.86
CA GLN A 20 -23.29 -20.89 -7.83
C GLN A 20 -23.15 -20.19 -6.46
N GLY A 21 -22.21 -19.25 -6.33
CA GLY A 21 -21.98 -18.51 -5.10
C GLY A 21 -20.94 -19.15 -4.18
N TYR A 22 -20.39 -18.32 -3.28
CA TYR A 22 -19.32 -18.74 -2.35
C TYR A 22 -19.76 -19.84 -1.39
N ASP A 23 -20.94 -19.70 -0.76
CA ASP A 23 -21.40 -20.63 0.28
C ASP A 23 -21.77 -22.00 -0.28
N ALA A 24 -22.34 -22.05 -1.49
CA ALA A 24 -22.69 -23.30 -2.18
C ALA A 24 -21.48 -24.04 -2.76
N THR A 25 -20.30 -23.39 -2.82
CA THR A 25 -19.09 -23.98 -3.37
C THR A 25 -18.25 -24.68 -2.31
N SER A 26 -17.99 -25.97 -2.51
CA SER A 26 -17.13 -26.78 -1.65
C SER A 26 -15.68 -26.83 -2.15
N VAL A 27 -14.74 -27.13 -1.24
CA VAL A 27 -13.33 -27.34 -1.61
C VAL A 27 -13.16 -28.52 -2.56
N ASP A 28 -14.00 -29.55 -2.46
CA ASP A 28 -13.94 -30.72 -3.33
C ASP A 28 -14.32 -30.36 -4.76
N GLN A 29 -15.38 -29.55 -4.96
CA GLN A 29 -15.78 -29.06 -6.27
C GLN A 29 -14.67 -28.23 -6.93
N VAL A 30 -14.00 -27.36 -6.15
CA VAL A 30 -12.87 -26.57 -6.65
C VAL A 30 -11.70 -27.46 -7.06
N ALA A 31 -11.35 -28.44 -6.23
CA ALA A 31 -10.25 -29.36 -6.51
C ALA A 31 -10.53 -30.19 -7.77
N GLU A 32 -11.74 -30.74 -7.88
CA GLU A 32 -12.22 -31.50 -9.04
C GLU A 32 -12.16 -30.65 -10.31
N ARG A 33 -12.71 -29.43 -10.28
CA ARG A 33 -12.68 -28.47 -11.41
C ARG A 33 -11.25 -28.14 -11.84
N ALA A 34 -10.32 -27.99 -10.89
CA ALA A 34 -8.92 -27.71 -11.17
C ALA A 34 -8.09 -28.95 -11.60
N GLY A 35 -8.72 -30.13 -11.65
CA GLY A 35 -8.08 -31.40 -12.01
C GLY A 35 -7.07 -31.90 -10.96
N VAL A 36 -7.31 -31.61 -9.68
CA VAL A 36 -6.42 -32.04 -8.58
C VAL A 36 -7.21 -32.66 -7.42
N GLY A 37 -6.52 -33.42 -6.57
CA GLY A 37 -7.15 -33.96 -5.35
C GLY A 37 -7.32 -32.92 -4.24
N ARG A 38 -8.27 -33.16 -3.33
CA ARG A 38 -8.51 -32.35 -2.11
C ARG A 38 -7.24 -32.11 -1.28
N SER A 39 -6.37 -33.11 -1.14
CA SER A 39 -5.09 -32.97 -0.42
C SER A 39 -4.14 -31.97 -1.07
N THR A 40 -4.19 -31.83 -2.40
CA THR A 40 -3.43 -30.83 -3.15
C THR A 40 -4.00 -29.43 -2.92
N PHE A 41 -5.31 -29.28 -2.85
CA PHE A 41 -5.93 -28.01 -2.44
C PHE A 41 -5.36 -27.55 -1.10
N PHE A 42 -5.46 -28.38 -0.05
CA PHE A 42 -5.06 -27.97 1.31
C PHE A 42 -3.56 -27.73 1.47
N ARG A 43 -2.73 -28.37 0.63
CA ARG A 43 -1.29 -28.09 0.56
C ARG A 43 -1.00 -26.70 -0.03
N THR A 44 -1.86 -26.23 -0.93
CA THR A 44 -1.70 -24.89 -1.54
C THR A 44 -2.39 -23.81 -0.74
N TYR A 45 -3.60 -24.08 -0.22
CA TYR A 45 -4.44 -23.13 0.49
C TYR A 45 -4.96 -23.75 1.79
N PRO A 46 -4.70 -23.15 2.97
CA PRO A 46 -5.13 -23.71 4.25
C PRO A 46 -6.65 -23.72 4.43
N SER A 47 -7.40 -22.94 3.65
CA SER A 47 -8.86 -22.87 3.71
C SER A 47 -9.47 -22.42 2.38
N LYS A 48 -10.80 -22.49 2.24
CA LYS A 48 -11.55 -21.98 1.07
C LYS A 48 -11.36 -20.47 0.91
N GLU A 49 -11.39 -19.74 2.02
CA GLU A 49 -11.18 -18.29 2.06
C GLU A 49 -9.79 -17.93 1.53
N ALA A 50 -8.76 -18.73 1.85
CA ALA A 50 -7.38 -18.44 1.46
C ALA A 50 -7.17 -18.37 -0.06
N VAL A 51 -8.01 -19.05 -0.86
CA VAL A 51 -7.98 -19.00 -2.33
C VAL A 51 -8.29 -17.60 -2.87
N ILE A 52 -9.06 -16.80 -2.13
CA ILE A 52 -9.48 -15.44 -2.52
C ILE A 52 -8.41 -14.41 -2.19
N PHE A 53 -7.51 -14.72 -1.25
CA PHE A 53 -6.43 -13.85 -0.78
C PHE A 53 -5.05 -14.43 -1.09
N PRO A 54 -4.78 -14.94 -2.31
CA PRO A 54 -3.48 -15.53 -2.60
C PRO A 54 -2.41 -14.45 -2.51
N ASP A 55 -1.22 -14.85 -2.08
CA ASP A 55 0.00 -14.03 -2.09
C ASP A 55 0.00 -12.79 -1.18
N HIS A 56 -0.99 -12.59 -0.31
CA HIS A 56 -0.95 -11.53 0.71
C HIS A 56 0.28 -11.62 1.62
N GLU A 57 0.70 -12.83 1.96
CA GLU A 57 1.89 -13.05 2.77
C GLU A 57 3.16 -12.66 2.00
N ALA A 58 3.26 -13.06 0.73
CA ALA A 58 4.38 -12.69 -0.12
C ALA A 58 4.43 -11.17 -0.38
N VAL A 59 3.26 -10.53 -0.55
CA VAL A 59 3.14 -9.08 -0.65
C VAL A 59 3.59 -8.41 0.65
N LEU A 60 3.16 -8.91 1.81
CA LEU A 60 3.60 -8.41 3.12
C LEU A 60 5.13 -8.54 3.27
N SER A 61 5.71 -9.68 2.94
CA SER A 61 7.18 -9.85 2.97
C SER A 61 7.91 -8.87 2.05
N ARG A 62 7.34 -8.56 0.87
CA ARG A 62 7.92 -7.56 -0.05
C ARG A 62 7.82 -6.14 0.51
N ILE A 63 6.73 -5.79 1.17
CA ILE A 63 6.56 -4.52 1.90
C ILE A 63 7.61 -4.41 2.98
N GLU A 64 7.71 -5.41 3.86
CA GLU A 64 8.65 -5.42 4.98
C GLU A 64 10.10 -5.33 4.49
N ALA A 65 10.46 -6.09 3.44
CA ALA A 65 11.78 -6.01 2.82
C ALA A 65 12.06 -4.61 2.25
N ARG A 66 11.07 -3.98 1.60
CA ARG A 66 11.23 -2.63 1.05
C ARG A 66 11.41 -1.58 2.15
N LEU A 67 10.64 -1.67 3.23
CA LEU A 67 10.75 -0.77 4.38
C LEU A 67 12.09 -0.95 5.10
N ALA A 68 12.53 -2.20 5.32
CA ALA A 68 13.81 -2.50 5.96
C ALA A 68 15.04 -2.01 5.18
N ALA A 69 14.93 -1.89 3.86
CA ALA A 69 16.00 -1.38 3.01
C ALA A 69 16.11 0.16 2.98
N ALA A 70 15.24 0.89 3.69
CA ALA A 70 15.25 2.34 3.69
C ALA A 70 16.46 2.92 4.44
N THR A 71 17.13 3.91 3.84
CA THR A 71 18.15 4.71 4.53
C THR A 71 17.54 5.97 5.15
N THR A 72 18.27 6.59 6.08
CA THR A 72 17.92 7.90 6.65
C THR A 72 17.65 8.91 5.54
N GLY A 73 16.56 9.67 5.66
CA GLY A 73 16.11 10.65 4.67
C GLY A 73 15.26 10.07 3.53
N GLN A 74 15.12 8.75 3.42
CA GLN A 74 14.30 8.08 2.39
C GLN A 74 13.05 7.41 2.95
N HIS A 75 12.67 7.73 4.18
CA HIS A 75 11.59 7.02 4.87
C HIS A 75 10.24 7.14 4.15
N PHE A 76 9.84 8.35 3.71
CA PHE A 76 8.59 8.53 2.96
C PHE A 76 8.62 7.86 1.60
N LEU A 77 9.76 7.90 0.90
CA LEU A 77 9.95 7.18 -0.36
C LEU A 77 9.75 5.67 -0.15
N ALA A 78 10.29 5.11 0.94
CA ALA A 78 10.10 3.70 1.27
C ALA A 78 8.62 3.35 1.57
N VAL A 79 7.92 4.20 2.33
CA VAL A 79 6.47 4.04 2.59
C VAL A 79 5.67 4.09 1.29
N ARG A 80 5.97 5.07 0.42
CA ARG A 80 5.33 5.24 -0.89
C ARG A 80 5.51 4.00 -1.76
N GLU A 81 6.76 3.56 -1.95
CA GLU A 81 7.06 2.37 -2.75
C GLU A 81 6.43 1.10 -2.16
N ALA A 82 6.45 0.95 -0.85
CA ALA A 82 5.82 -0.19 -0.18
C ALA A 82 4.28 -0.20 -0.33
N ALA A 83 3.62 0.96 -0.21
CA ALA A 83 2.18 1.08 -0.50
C ALA A 83 1.87 0.85 -1.99
N HIS A 84 2.79 1.23 -2.88
CA HIS A 84 2.65 1.00 -4.32
C HIS A 84 2.76 -0.50 -4.67
N ILE A 85 3.59 -1.28 -3.96
CA ILE A 85 3.64 -2.74 -4.10
C ILE A 85 2.25 -3.36 -3.89
N VAL A 86 1.52 -2.89 -2.86
CA VAL A 86 0.15 -3.34 -2.61
C VAL A 86 -0.77 -2.94 -3.76
N LEU A 87 -0.68 -1.69 -4.23
CA LEU A 87 -1.57 -1.21 -5.29
C LEU A 87 -1.39 -2.01 -6.57
N ARG A 88 -0.13 -2.21 -6.99
CA ARG A 88 0.19 -3.01 -8.16
C ARG A 88 -0.27 -4.45 -8.06
N HIS A 89 -0.21 -5.06 -6.88
CA HIS A 89 -0.75 -6.41 -6.68
C HIS A 89 -2.25 -6.50 -7.05
N TYR A 90 -3.03 -5.44 -6.85
CA TYR A 90 -4.41 -5.39 -7.32
C TYR A 90 -4.51 -5.04 -8.81
N LEU A 91 -3.73 -4.08 -9.29
CA LEU A 91 -3.80 -3.61 -10.69
C LEU A 91 -3.35 -4.68 -11.70
N ASP A 92 -2.34 -5.47 -11.34
CA ASP A 92 -1.78 -6.52 -12.19
C ASP A 92 -2.75 -7.72 -12.36
N ASP A 93 -3.84 -7.79 -11.58
CA ASP A 93 -4.84 -8.87 -11.60
C ASP A 93 -6.29 -8.32 -11.48
N ASP A 94 -6.70 -7.49 -12.46
CA ASP A 94 -7.99 -6.77 -12.46
C ASP A 94 -9.19 -7.68 -12.16
N GLU A 95 -9.32 -8.79 -12.89
CA GLU A 95 -10.50 -9.64 -12.80
C GLU A 95 -10.68 -10.22 -11.39
N HIS A 96 -9.62 -10.82 -10.85
CA HIS A 96 -9.63 -11.41 -9.51
C HIS A 96 -9.78 -10.33 -8.43
N ALA A 97 -9.13 -9.18 -8.59
CA ALA A 97 -9.25 -8.05 -7.67
C ALA A 97 -10.72 -7.57 -7.56
N ARG A 98 -11.41 -7.44 -8.69
CA ARG A 98 -12.83 -7.05 -8.71
C ARG A 98 -13.75 -8.16 -8.19
N ALA A 99 -13.47 -9.41 -8.52
CA ALA A 99 -14.24 -10.54 -8.01
C ALA A 99 -14.14 -10.64 -6.48
N ARG A 100 -12.92 -10.52 -5.94
CA ARG A 100 -12.67 -10.41 -4.51
C ARG A 100 -13.43 -9.22 -3.89
N TYR A 101 -13.36 -8.04 -4.49
CA TYR A 101 -14.09 -6.86 -3.99
C TYR A 101 -15.60 -7.07 -3.93
N ARG A 102 -16.19 -7.82 -4.88
CA ARG A 102 -17.61 -8.21 -4.81
C ARG A 102 -17.86 -9.17 -3.65
N LEU A 103 -17.02 -10.19 -3.52
CA LEU A 103 -17.14 -11.22 -2.48
C LEU A 103 -16.99 -10.66 -1.06
N THR A 104 -16.03 -9.79 -0.79
CA THR A 104 -15.85 -9.19 0.56
C THR A 104 -16.98 -8.20 0.92
N ARG A 105 -17.71 -7.70 -0.07
CA ARG A 105 -18.92 -6.90 0.16
C ARG A 105 -20.15 -7.74 0.44
N SER A 106 -20.27 -8.97 -0.06
CA SER A 106 -21.44 -9.82 0.14
C SER A 106 -21.27 -10.88 1.23
N VAL A 107 -20.06 -11.37 1.47
CA VAL A 107 -19.79 -12.49 2.38
C VAL A 107 -19.09 -12.00 3.65
N PRO A 108 -19.74 -12.09 4.84
CA PRO A 108 -19.18 -11.59 6.10
C PRO A 108 -17.81 -12.19 6.47
N ALA A 109 -17.66 -13.51 6.36
CA ALA A 109 -16.41 -14.20 6.71
C ALA A 109 -15.20 -13.72 5.87
N LEU A 110 -15.43 -13.39 4.59
CA LEU A 110 -14.39 -12.84 3.72
C LEU A 110 -14.05 -11.39 4.06
N ARG A 111 -15.05 -10.60 4.47
CA ARG A 111 -14.82 -9.24 4.96
C ARG A 111 -13.97 -9.23 6.22
N GLU A 112 -14.26 -10.10 7.17
CA GLU A 112 -13.47 -10.23 8.41
C GLU A 112 -12.02 -10.61 8.10
N ARG A 113 -11.81 -11.55 7.18
CA ARG A 113 -10.47 -11.92 6.73
C ARG A 113 -9.74 -10.78 6.03
N GLU A 114 -10.44 -9.98 5.23
CA GLU A 114 -9.87 -8.78 4.59
C GLU A 114 -9.45 -7.74 5.62
N ILE A 115 -10.28 -7.49 6.64
CA ILE A 115 -9.95 -6.58 7.76
C ILE A 115 -8.70 -7.08 8.48
N ALA A 116 -8.63 -8.36 8.81
CA ALA A 116 -7.45 -8.95 9.46
C ALA A 116 -6.18 -8.83 8.59
N GLY A 117 -6.32 -8.93 7.26
CA GLY A 117 -5.23 -8.67 6.32
C GLY A 117 -4.76 -7.22 6.32
N MET A 118 -5.71 -6.28 6.31
CA MET A 118 -5.43 -4.83 6.36
C MET A 118 -4.67 -4.44 7.63
N GLN A 119 -5.02 -5.04 8.77
CA GLN A 119 -4.33 -4.81 10.04
C GLN A 119 -2.84 -5.19 9.99
N ARG A 120 -2.48 -6.26 9.24
CA ARG A 120 -1.07 -6.65 9.08
C ARG A 120 -0.28 -5.61 8.27
N TYR A 121 -0.86 -5.07 7.20
CA TYR A 121 -0.23 -3.98 6.45
C TYR A 121 -0.06 -2.72 7.29
N GLN A 122 -1.11 -2.34 8.02
CA GLN A 122 -1.05 -1.18 8.91
C GLN A 122 0.03 -1.34 9.98
N GLU A 123 0.15 -2.52 10.58
CA GLU A 123 1.18 -2.83 11.57
C GLU A 123 2.61 -2.73 10.99
N ALA A 124 2.83 -3.21 9.77
CA ALA A 124 4.13 -3.08 9.10
C ALA A 124 4.52 -1.60 8.90
N PHE A 125 3.60 -0.77 8.41
CA PHE A 125 3.82 0.67 8.27
C PHE A 125 4.02 1.36 9.62
N ARG A 126 3.22 1.01 10.64
CA ARG A 126 3.31 1.58 11.99
C ARG A 126 4.66 1.30 12.62
N ARG A 127 5.13 0.05 12.56
CA ARG A 127 6.43 -0.36 13.10
C ARG A 127 7.57 0.39 12.43
N PHE A 128 7.53 0.52 11.10
CA PHE A 128 8.53 1.28 10.36
C PHE A 128 8.49 2.76 10.71
N ALA A 129 7.30 3.38 10.76
CA ALA A 129 7.15 4.78 11.12
C ALA A 129 7.66 5.07 12.54
N ARG A 130 7.45 4.13 13.47
CA ARG A 130 7.92 4.25 14.85
C ARG A 130 9.45 4.29 14.95
N SER A 131 10.15 3.60 14.04
CA SER A 131 11.61 3.57 14.03
C SER A 131 12.25 4.89 13.57
N TRP A 132 11.46 5.89 13.18
CA TRP A 132 11.96 7.22 12.79
C TRP A 132 12.24 8.12 13.99
N TYR A 133 11.77 7.74 15.17
CA TYR A 133 11.75 8.58 16.37
C TYR A 133 12.58 7.95 17.49
N ASP A 134 13.30 8.81 18.21
CA ASP A 134 14.02 8.45 19.43
C ASP A 134 13.15 8.63 20.68
N ASP A 135 13.47 7.86 21.72
CA ASP A 135 12.74 7.85 23.00
C ASP A 135 13.49 8.69 24.05
N ALA A 136 13.62 10.00 23.78
CA ALA A 136 14.34 10.91 24.68
C ALA A 136 13.71 10.98 26.08
N ASP A 137 12.37 10.91 26.16
CA ASP A 137 11.60 10.80 27.39
C ASP A 137 10.24 10.11 27.13
N ALA A 138 9.46 9.88 28.20
CA ALA A 138 8.16 9.22 28.10
C ALA A 138 7.13 9.98 27.25
N ALA A 139 7.18 11.32 27.23
CA ALA A 139 6.27 12.13 26.45
C ALA A 139 6.65 12.12 24.95
N ALA A 140 7.95 12.08 24.65
CA ALA A 140 8.48 11.90 23.30
C ALA A 140 8.10 10.53 22.74
N ALA A 141 8.26 9.46 23.54
CA ALA A 141 7.87 8.10 23.16
C ALA A 141 6.36 8.00 22.86
N LEU A 142 5.50 8.54 23.74
CA LEU A 142 4.05 8.54 23.50
C LEU A 142 3.67 9.31 22.23
N ARG A 143 4.33 10.45 21.97
CA ARG A 143 4.11 11.22 20.74
C ARG A 143 4.56 10.45 19.51
N ALA A 144 5.70 9.75 19.58
CA ALA A 144 6.21 8.91 18.51
C ALA A 144 5.23 7.77 18.16
N ASP A 145 4.69 7.10 19.18
CA ASP A 145 3.69 6.04 19.00
C ASP A 145 2.44 6.56 18.30
N LEU A 146 1.88 7.69 18.78
CA LEU A 146 0.70 8.30 18.16
C LEU A 146 0.99 8.75 16.71
N ARG A 147 2.14 9.37 16.44
CA ARG A 147 2.50 9.78 15.07
C ARG A 147 2.65 8.58 14.14
N ALA A 148 3.26 7.50 14.60
CA ALA A 148 3.40 6.28 13.82
C ALA A 148 2.05 5.63 13.51
N GLU A 149 1.13 5.59 14.47
CA GLU A 149 -0.24 5.11 14.27
C GLU A 149 -1.00 5.94 13.26
N LEU A 150 -0.96 7.27 13.41
CA LEU A 150 -1.62 8.20 12.49
C LEU A 150 -1.06 8.10 11.07
N LEU A 151 0.26 7.98 10.93
CA LEU A 151 0.88 7.84 9.61
C LEU A 151 0.44 6.55 8.92
N ALA A 152 0.53 5.42 9.63
CA ALA A 152 0.12 4.13 9.08
C ALA A 152 -1.36 4.12 8.68
N ALA A 153 -2.24 4.69 9.52
CA ALA A 153 -3.66 4.80 9.22
C ALA A 153 -3.92 5.69 7.99
N SER A 154 -3.20 6.80 7.85
CA SER A 154 -3.30 7.71 6.70
C SER A 154 -2.84 7.06 5.40
N VAL A 155 -1.71 6.33 5.40
CA VAL A 155 -1.21 5.56 4.24
C VAL A 155 -2.26 4.55 3.79
N VAL A 156 -2.77 3.74 4.72
CA VAL A 156 -3.79 2.72 4.42
C VAL A 156 -5.08 3.36 3.91
N THR A 157 -5.50 4.49 4.48
CA THR A 157 -6.71 5.20 4.06
C THR A 157 -6.57 5.79 2.66
N ALA A 158 -5.46 6.48 2.38
CA ALA A 158 -5.14 7.05 1.08
C ALA A 158 -5.11 5.96 0.00
N HIS A 159 -4.40 4.87 0.26
CA HIS A 159 -4.36 3.70 -0.62
C HIS A 159 -5.75 3.13 -0.90
N ASN A 160 -6.55 2.87 0.16
CA ASN A 160 -7.89 2.31 0.02
C ASN A 160 -8.86 3.22 -0.73
N HIS A 161 -8.72 4.54 -0.59
CA HIS A 161 -9.52 5.51 -1.33
C HIS A 161 -9.30 5.33 -2.84
N VAL A 162 -8.05 5.34 -3.26
CA VAL A 162 -7.64 5.20 -4.66
C VAL A 162 -8.03 3.83 -5.21
N LEU A 163 -7.69 2.75 -4.48
CA LEU A 163 -8.01 1.38 -4.88
C LEU A 163 -9.52 1.17 -5.07
N ARG A 164 -10.36 1.69 -4.15
CA ARG A 164 -11.83 1.52 -4.25
C ARG A 164 -12.41 2.23 -5.46
N ARG A 165 -11.86 3.37 -5.86
CA ARG A 165 -12.31 4.09 -7.07
C ARG A 165 -11.99 3.28 -8.32
N TRP A 166 -10.78 2.74 -8.40
CA TRP A 166 -10.40 1.83 -9.48
C TRP A 166 -11.26 0.55 -9.51
N LEU A 167 -11.47 -0.11 -8.36
CA LEU A 167 -12.31 -1.32 -8.23
C LEU A 167 -13.77 -1.08 -8.67
N ARG A 168 -14.25 0.17 -8.57
CA ARG A 168 -15.57 0.63 -9.02
C ARG A 168 -15.61 1.09 -10.48
N ARG A 169 -14.50 0.98 -11.22
CA ARG A 169 -14.35 1.46 -12.61
C ARG A 169 -14.52 2.97 -12.77
N ILE A 170 -14.20 3.74 -11.72
CA ILE A 170 -14.26 5.21 -11.77
C ILE A 170 -13.02 5.78 -12.48
N THR A 171 -11.88 5.11 -12.33
CA THR A 171 -10.59 5.50 -12.90
C THR A 171 -10.02 4.38 -13.75
N SER A 172 -9.34 4.75 -14.84
CA SER A 172 -8.45 3.85 -15.58
C SER A 172 -7.19 3.54 -14.78
N GLN A 173 -6.37 2.58 -15.23
CA GLN A 173 -5.13 2.21 -14.53
C GLN A 173 -4.15 3.40 -14.44
N GLY A 174 -3.89 4.10 -15.55
CA GLY A 174 -2.97 5.25 -15.55
C GLY A 174 -3.46 6.41 -14.67
N GLU A 175 -4.77 6.68 -14.66
CA GLU A 175 -5.36 7.68 -13.75
C GLU A 175 -5.24 7.26 -12.28
N THR A 176 -5.35 5.96 -11.99
CA THR A 176 -5.23 5.40 -10.65
C THR A 176 -3.81 5.53 -10.11
N GLU A 177 -2.79 5.26 -10.93
CA GLU A 177 -1.38 5.47 -10.55
C GLU A 177 -1.12 6.95 -10.25
N ALA A 178 -1.59 7.86 -11.12
CA ALA A 178 -1.45 9.29 -10.88
C ALA A 178 -2.22 9.78 -9.63
N GLU A 179 -3.39 9.19 -9.34
CA GLU A 179 -4.17 9.49 -8.13
C GLU A 179 -3.49 8.96 -6.86
N PHE A 180 -2.85 7.79 -6.94
CA PHE A 180 -2.06 7.21 -5.86
C PHE A 180 -0.89 8.13 -5.48
N GLU A 181 -0.11 8.61 -6.46
CA GLU A 181 1.00 9.52 -6.20
C GLU A 181 0.53 10.80 -5.49
N ARG A 182 -0.55 11.43 -5.98
CA ARG A 182 -1.14 12.60 -5.32
C ARG A 182 -1.62 12.32 -3.90
N ALA A 183 -2.20 11.14 -3.66
CA ALA A 183 -2.67 10.75 -2.34
C ALA A 183 -1.50 10.54 -1.38
N MET A 184 -0.39 9.95 -1.84
CA MET A 184 0.82 9.79 -1.04
C MET A 184 1.52 11.12 -0.78
N ASP A 185 1.52 12.05 -1.73
CA ASP A 185 2.01 13.43 -1.52
C ASP A 185 1.21 14.16 -0.44
N GLU A 186 -0.10 13.94 -0.35
CA GLU A 186 -0.94 14.51 0.71
C GLU A 186 -0.59 13.91 2.08
N VAL A 187 -0.44 12.59 2.16
CA VAL A 187 0.02 11.92 3.39
C VAL A 187 1.39 12.48 3.80
N GLU A 188 2.35 12.56 2.88
CA GLU A 188 3.67 13.10 3.16
C GLU A 188 3.62 14.55 3.66
N ARG A 189 2.75 15.41 3.09
CA ARG A 189 2.56 16.79 3.56
C ARG A 189 1.98 16.89 4.96
N MET A 190 1.11 15.96 5.38
CA MET A 190 0.53 15.95 6.73
C MET A 190 1.57 15.66 7.83
N PHE A 191 2.61 14.91 7.48
CA PHE A 191 3.59 14.39 8.46
C PHE A 191 4.98 14.97 8.30
N SER A 192 5.31 15.49 7.12
CA SER A 192 6.42 16.42 6.95
C SER A 192 6.21 17.58 7.91
N THR A 193 7.16 17.78 8.81
CA THR A 193 7.23 19.01 9.56
C THR A 193 7.36 20.14 8.55
N ARG A 194 6.28 20.89 8.32
CA ARG A 194 6.47 22.33 8.38
C ARG A 194 6.94 22.53 9.81
N GLU A 195 8.26 22.64 10.00
CA GLU A 195 8.68 23.55 11.05
C GLU A 195 7.86 24.82 10.77
N PRO A 196 7.07 25.33 11.74
CA PRO A 196 6.59 26.68 11.60
C PRO A 196 7.86 27.46 11.34
N ASP A 197 7.92 28.01 10.14
CA ASP A 197 9.02 28.81 9.64
C ASP A 197 9.54 29.60 10.82
N ASP A 198 10.83 29.44 11.08
CA ASP A 198 11.61 30.43 11.78
C ASP A 198 11.17 31.78 11.21
N ALA A 199 10.23 32.45 11.87
CA ALA A 199 9.67 33.72 11.42
C ALA A 199 10.74 34.83 11.46
N GLY A 200 12.02 34.46 11.62
CA GLY A 200 13.19 35.29 11.38
C GLY A 200 14.25 34.74 10.41
N ARG A 201 14.18 33.53 9.84
CA ARG A 201 15.22 33.02 8.89
C ARG A 201 14.70 32.11 7.78
N GLY A 202 13.77 32.60 6.96
CA GLY A 202 13.44 31.97 5.68
C GLY A 202 14.68 31.94 4.77
N GLY A 203 15.18 30.74 4.43
CA GLY A 203 16.20 30.56 3.41
C GLY A 203 15.59 30.57 2.00
N HIS A 204 16.06 31.46 1.13
CA HIS A 204 15.65 31.50 -0.28
C HIS A 204 16.58 30.65 -1.15
N VAL A 205 16.03 29.77 -1.98
CA VAL A 205 16.80 28.99 -2.97
C VAL A 205 16.85 29.76 -4.29
N VAL A 206 18.07 30.05 -4.76
CA VAL A 206 18.33 30.74 -6.04
C VAL A 206 18.99 29.77 -7.00
N VAL A 207 18.43 29.59 -8.20
CA VAL A 207 18.96 28.69 -9.23
C VAL A 207 19.75 29.51 -10.26
N LEU A 208 21.02 29.16 -10.44
CA LEU A 208 21.92 29.80 -11.39
C LEU A 208 22.14 28.93 -12.63
N GLY A 209 22.16 29.56 -13.81
CA GLY A 209 22.51 28.90 -15.06
C GLY A 209 24.01 28.63 -15.18
N PRO A 210 24.44 27.75 -16.11
CA PRO A 210 25.86 27.46 -16.33
C PRO A 210 26.63 28.72 -16.72
N GLY A 211 27.72 29.03 -16.00
CA GLY A 211 28.58 30.20 -16.25
C GLY A 211 28.15 31.49 -15.56
N ALA A 212 27.10 31.46 -14.73
CA ALA A 212 26.74 32.60 -13.90
C ALA A 212 27.73 32.79 -12.73
N ASP A 213 28.07 34.05 -12.45
CA ASP A 213 28.90 34.43 -11.31
C ASP A 213 28.06 34.45 -10.02
N LEU A 214 28.56 33.77 -9.00
CA LEU A 214 27.90 33.65 -7.70
C LEU A 214 27.86 35.00 -6.97
N ASP A 215 28.89 35.83 -7.11
CA ASP A 215 28.97 37.11 -6.40
C ASP A 215 27.97 38.12 -6.98
N GLU A 216 27.83 38.17 -8.32
CA GLU A 216 26.80 38.98 -8.98
C GLU A 216 25.38 38.54 -8.59
N ALA A 217 25.15 37.22 -8.48
CA ALA A 217 23.87 36.68 -8.06
C ALA A 217 23.51 37.07 -6.62
N ILE A 218 24.47 37.00 -5.70
CA ILE A 218 24.28 37.40 -4.31
C ILE A 218 23.94 38.90 -4.23
N ASP A 219 24.64 39.74 -4.99
CA ASP A 219 24.37 41.18 -4.99
C ASP A 219 23.02 41.53 -5.63
N ALA A 220 22.59 40.79 -6.66
CA ALA A 220 21.26 40.93 -7.24
C ALA A 220 20.16 40.59 -6.24
N VAL A 221 20.34 39.50 -5.48
CA VAL A 221 19.41 39.10 -4.41
C VAL A 221 19.37 40.15 -3.29
N ARG A 222 20.54 40.66 -2.86
CA ARG A 222 20.61 41.74 -1.85
C ARG A 222 19.84 42.99 -2.29
N ARG A 223 20.00 43.42 -3.55
CA ARG A 223 19.26 44.57 -4.11
C ARG A 223 17.75 44.35 -4.21
N ALA A 224 17.32 43.11 -4.44
CA ALA A 224 15.90 42.77 -4.55
C ALA A 224 15.21 42.65 -3.18
N LEU A 225 15.98 42.47 -2.10
CA LEU A 225 15.49 42.32 -0.73
C LEU A 225 15.61 43.60 0.12
N SER A 226 16.25 44.65 -0.40
CA SER A 226 16.34 46.01 0.19
C SER A 226 15.25 46.93 -0.32
#